data_AF-A0A543J4L9-F1
#
_entry.id   AF-A0A543J4L9-F1
#
_cell.length_a   1.000
_cell.length_b   1.000
_cell.length_c   1.000
_cell.angle_alpha   90.00
_cell.angle_beta   90.00
_cell.angle_gamma   90.00
#
_symmetry.space_group_name_H-M   'P 1'
#
loop_
_entity.id
_entity.type
_entity.pdbx_description
1 polymer ?
#
loop_
_entity_poly.entity_id
_entity_poly.type
_entity_poly.pdbx_seq_one_letter_code
_entity_poly.pdbx_strand_id
1 'polypeptide(L)'
;MVRVGGRVAWPVCVVSLSLVAVGAVLALGNGTDARALGHLPFVAVCAVVAAVIETGRPGNAVGRLLALGGFSFALMEACGEYALYRPGTALGTVLAWPQTWLWVPANTAFALIPPLLPDGRAPSRRWRPVVIAVVAAAGVTAMLGSLRPGVNTQVGAGVVNPLGVPALAGAAAVAEAAFTALLGVVFAGGAIPLVVRAVRATPPSGAGCGGSPTSRRSTPPSWPGGSPPGWPTAIPGRCGRAAAMCGSSPGPSAWHWCPWRSARPCCASVPCSR
;
A
#
# COMPACT_ATOMS: atom_id res chain seq x y z
N MET A 1 -25.05 -2.62 -11.69
CA MET A 1 -23.77 -2.38 -12.38
C MET A 1 -22.75 -3.39 -11.86
N VAL A 2 -22.37 -4.35 -12.69
CA VAL A 2 -21.40 -5.41 -12.34
C VAL A 2 -20.03 -4.77 -12.13
N ARG A 3 -19.36 -5.13 -11.02
CA ARG A 3 -17.99 -4.69 -10.67
C ARG A 3 -16.99 -5.20 -11.71
N VAL A 4 -16.79 -4.48 -12.80
CA VAL A 4 -15.84 -4.86 -13.87
C VAL A 4 -14.40 -4.94 -13.32
N GLY A 5 -14.03 -4.09 -12.36
CA GLY A 5 -12.70 -4.14 -11.71
C GLY A 5 -12.44 -5.40 -10.87
N GLY A 6 -13.46 -5.98 -10.25
CA GLY A 6 -13.30 -7.16 -9.40
C GLY A 6 -13.06 -8.46 -10.16
N ARG A 7 -13.48 -8.54 -11.43
CA ARG A 7 -13.35 -9.75 -12.26
C ARG A 7 -11.93 -9.99 -12.77
N VAL A 8 -11.12 -8.94 -12.92
CA VAL A 8 -9.74 -9.04 -13.46
C VAL A 8 -8.71 -9.20 -12.33
N ALA A 9 -8.98 -8.64 -11.15
CA ALA A 9 -8.06 -8.67 -10.02
C ALA A 9 -7.74 -10.09 -9.52
N TRP A 10 -8.76 -10.95 -9.40
CA TRP A 10 -8.60 -12.33 -8.94
C TRP A 10 -7.84 -13.22 -9.93
N PRO A 11 -8.12 -13.21 -11.24
CA PRO A 11 -7.30 -13.92 -12.22
C PRO A 11 -5.82 -13.53 -12.16
N VAL A 12 -5.50 -12.24 -12.06
CA VAL A 12 -4.10 -11.79 -11.92
C VAL A 12 -3.49 -12.34 -10.64
N CYS A 13 -4.21 -12.32 -9.52
CA CYS A 13 -3.75 -12.93 -8.27
C CYS A 13 -3.50 -14.43 -8.41
N VAL A 14 -4.43 -15.17 -9.00
CA VAL A 14 -4.29 -16.62 -9.21
C VAL A 14 -3.09 -16.92 -10.09
N VAL A 15 -2.91 -16.18 -11.19
CA VAL A 15 -1.74 -16.33 -12.06
C VAL A 15 -0.44 -16.03 -11.30
N SER A 16 -0.37 -14.94 -10.55
CA SER A 16 0.81 -14.61 -9.74
C SER A 16 1.12 -15.70 -8.70
N LEU A 17 0.10 -16.23 -8.01
CA LEU A 17 0.29 -17.31 -7.04
C LEU A 17 0.75 -18.62 -7.69
N SER A 18 0.20 -18.94 -8.87
CA SER A 18 0.66 -20.10 -9.66
C SER A 18 2.11 -19.93 -10.09
N LEU A 19 2.52 -18.73 -10.53
CA LEU A 19 3.91 -18.44 -10.88
C LEU A 19 4.83 -18.56 -9.67
N VAL A 20 4.44 -18.03 -8.50
CA VAL A 20 5.19 -18.21 -7.24
C VAL A 20 5.34 -19.69 -6.90
N ALA A 21 4.26 -20.48 -6.98
CA ALA A 21 4.30 -21.90 -6.68
C ALA A 21 5.21 -22.67 -7.65
N VAL A 22 5.12 -22.38 -8.96
CA VAL A 22 5.98 -22.98 -9.98
C VAL A 22 7.45 -22.61 -9.75
N GLY A 23 7.73 -21.33 -9.51
CA GLY A 23 9.09 -20.86 -9.19
C GLY A 23 9.66 -21.56 -7.96
N ALA A 24 8.89 -21.65 -6.86
CA ALA A 24 9.32 -22.34 -5.66
C ALA A 24 9.62 -23.83 -5.89
N VAL A 25 8.74 -24.55 -6.60
CA VAL A 25 8.93 -25.97 -6.89
C VAL A 25 10.17 -26.20 -7.75
N LEU A 26 10.36 -25.38 -8.79
CA LEU A 26 11.53 -25.47 -9.66
C LEU A 26 12.82 -25.10 -8.91
N ALA A 27 12.80 -24.05 -8.09
CA ALA A 27 13.94 -23.65 -7.29
C ALA A 27 14.41 -24.77 -6.35
N LEU A 28 13.46 -25.39 -5.63
CA LEU A 28 13.77 -26.54 -4.77
C LEU A 28 14.28 -27.73 -5.59
N GLY A 29 13.71 -27.97 -6.78
CA GLY A 29 14.18 -29.00 -7.71
C GLY A 29 15.59 -28.73 -8.29
N ASN A 30 15.96 -27.45 -8.43
CA ASN A 30 17.29 -27.00 -8.84
C ASN A 30 18.30 -26.98 -7.68
N GLY A 31 17.88 -27.35 -6.46
CA GLY A 31 18.74 -27.42 -5.28
C GLY A 31 18.89 -26.11 -4.51
N THR A 32 18.04 -25.10 -4.76
CA THR A 32 18.01 -23.85 -4.00
C THR A 32 17.56 -24.11 -2.56
N ASP A 33 18.29 -23.57 -1.58
CA ASP A 33 17.90 -23.65 -0.16
C ASP A 33 16.57 -22.92 0.06
N ALA A 34 15.63 -23.56 0.77
CA ALA A 34 14.34 -22.97 1.13
C ALA A 34 14.48 -21.62 1.85
N ARG A 35 15.59 -21.39 2.56
CA ARG A 35 15.89 -20.09 3.19
C ARG A 35 16.08 -18.95 2.17
N ALA A 36 16.60 -19.25 0.98
CA ALA A 36 16.77 -18.27 -0.09
C ALA A 36 15.42 -17.85 -0.71
N LEU A 37 14.38 -18.67 -0.56
CA LEU A 37 13.03 -18.42 -1.06
C LEU A 37 12.18 -17.52 -0.15
N GLY A 38 12.78 -16.93 0.90
CA GLY A 38 12.07 -16.08 1.88
C GLY A 38 11.38 -14.85 1.29
N HIS A 39 11.72 -14.46 0.05
CA HIS A 39 11.08 -13.36 -0.66
C HIS A 39 9.74 -13.78 -1.32
N LEU A 40 9.52 -15.06 -1.61
CA LEU A 40 8.30 -15.55 -2.27
C LEU A 40 7.01 -15.36 -1.44
N PRO A 41 7.01 -15.57 -0.11
CA PRO A 41 5.87 -15.23 0.74
C PRO A 41 5.48 -13.75 0.64
N PHE A 42 6.46 -12.84 0.58
CA PHE A 42 6.19 -11.41 0.38
C PHE A 42 5.49 -11.16 -0.95
N VAL A 43 6.00 -11.74 -2.05
CA VAL A 43 5.41 -11.63 -3.39
C VAL A 43 3.97 -12.17 -3.42
N ALA A 44 3.73 -13.33 -2.79
CA ALA A 44 2.40 -13.92 -2.69
C ALA A 44 1.42 -13.03 -1.91
N VAL A 45 1.85 -12.47 -0.78
CA VAL A 45 1.06 -11.53 0.02
C VAL A 45 0.73 -10.28 -0.80
N CYS A 46 1.69 -9.73 -1.55
CA CYS A 46 1.44 -8.59 -2.43
C CYS A 46 0.34 -8.88 -3.46
N ALA A 47 0.34 -10.06 -4.10
CA ALA A 47 -0.68 -10.45 -5.05
C ALA A 47 -2.08 -10.55 -4.42
N VAL A 48 -2.19 -11.16 -3.25
CA VAL A 48 -3.46 -11.30 -2.51
C VAL A 48 -3.97 -9.93 -2.06
N VAL A 49 -3.10 -9.12 -1.45
CA VAL A 49 -3.47 -7.77 -0.98
C VAL A 49 -3.89 -6.89 -2.14
N ALA A 50 -3.21 -6.97 -3.29
CA ALA A 50 -3.61 -6.26 -4.49
C ALA A 50 -5.03 -6.62 -4.95
N ALA A 51 -5.37 -7.91 -4.97
CA ALA A 51 -6.72 -8.36 -5.34
C ALA A 51 -7.80 -7.91 -4.34
N VAL A 52 -7.51 -7.97 -3.04
CA VAL A 52 -8.41 -7.46 -1.99
C VAL A 52 -8.62 -5.96 -2.14
N ILE A 53 -7.56 -5.18 -2.38
CA ILE A 53 -7.66 -3.73 -2.58
C ILE A 53 -8.47 -3.41 -3.83
N GLU A 54 -8.21 -4.04 -4.98
CA GLU A 54 -8.92 -3.75 -6.23
C GLU A 54 -10.41 -4.16 -6.18
N THR A 55 -10.73 -5.25 -5.48
CA THR A 55 -12.13 -5.68 -5.32
C THR A 55 -12.92 -4.79 -4.37
N GLY A 56 -12.27 -4.25 -3.32
CA GLY A 56 -12.88 -3.33 -2.36
C GLY A 56 -12.88 -1.87 -2.81
N ARG A 57 -11.87 -1.43 -3.57
CA ARG A 57 -11.64 -0.06 -4.04
C ARG A 57 -11.07 -0.07 -5.47
N PRO A 58 -11.91 -0.31 -6.50
CA PRO A 58 -11.45 -0.38 -7.88
C PRO A 58 -10.70 0.89 -8.31
N GLY A 59 -9.53 0.72 -8.93
CA GLY A 59 -8.72 1.84 -9.42
C GLY A 59 -7.80 2.47 -8.37
N ASN A 60 -7.60 1.82 -7.22
CA ASN A 60 -6.64 2.26 -6.22
C ASN A 60 -5.21 2.08 -6.74
N ALA A 61 -4.43 3.16 -6.80
CA ALA A 61 -3.06 3.12 -7.32
C ALA A 61 -2.15 2.14 -6.56
N VAL A 62 -2.32 2.00 -5.24
CA VAL A 62 -1.52 1.09 -4.42
C VAL A 62 -1.82 -0.37 -4.76
N GLY A 63 -3.10 -0.71 -4.99
CA GLY A 63 -3.49 -2.06 -5.42
C GLY A 63 -2.84 -2.45 -6.75
N ARG A 64 -2.86 -1.53 -7.73
CA ARG A 64 -2.21 -1.72 -9.02
C ARG A 64 -0.69 -1.88 -8.92
N LEU A 65 -0.03 -1.09 -8.08
CA LEU A 65 1.42 -1.19 -7.88
C LEU A 65 1.80 -2.50 -7.18
N LEU A 66 1.04 -2.93 -6.17
CA LEU A 66 1.25 -4.24 -5.55
C LEU A 66 1.05 -5.39 -6.55
N ALA A 67 0.04 -5.31 -7.41
CA ALA A 67 -0.17 -6.30 -8.48
C ALA A 67 1.01 -6.32 -9.47
N LEU A 68 1.44 -5.14 -9.95
CA LEU A 68 2.57 -5.02 -10.88
C LEU A 68 3.87 -5.54 -10.26
N GLY A 69 4.14 -5.15 -9.01
CA GLY A 69 5.31 -5.58 -8.25
C GLY A 69 5.37 -7.08 -8.06
N GLY A 70 4.29 -7.63 -7.49
CA GLY A 70 4.19 -9.06 -7.23
C GLY A 70 4.21 -9.90 -8.50
N PHE A 71 3.45 -9.51 -9.53
CA PHE A 71 3.43 -10.23 -10.81
C PHE A 71 4.80 -10.24 -11.49
N SER A 72 5.50 -9.10 -11.52
CA SER A 72 6.81 -9.00 -12.16
C SER A 72 7.85 -9.90 -11.50
N PHE A 73 7.90 -9.92 -10.16
CA PHE A 73 8.80 -10.84 -9.45
C PHE A 73 8.38 -12.30 -9.56
N ALA A 74 7.09 -12.61 -9.49
CA ALA A 74 6.61 -13.98 -9.66
C ALA A 74 6.94 -14.55 -11.06
N LEU A 75 6.75 -13.72 -12.10
CA LEU A 75 7.09 -14.10 -13.46
C LEU A 75 8.59 -14.25 -13.66
N MET A 76 9.37 -13.31 -13.13
CA MET A 76 10.84 -13.38 -13.13
C MET A 76 11.34 -14.70 -12.54
N GLU A 77 10.87 -15.04 -11.34
CA GLU A 77 11.30 -16.26 -10.63
C GLU A 77 10.94 -17.52 -11.44
N ALA A 78 9.67 -17.64 -11.85
CA ALA A 78 9.19 -18.80 -12.60
C ALA A 78 9.96 -19.01 -13.92
N CYS A 79 10.25 -17.92 -14.63
CA CYS A 79 11.00 -17.97 -15.89
C CYS A 79 12.48 -18.33 -15.66
N GLY A 80 13.14 -17.71 -14.67
CA GLY A 80 14.53 -17.97 -14.33
C GLY A 80 14.75 -19.41 -13.86
N GLU A 81 13.92 -19.90 -12.95
CA GLU A 81 14.02 -21.26 -12.42
C GLU A 81 13.70 -22.33 -13.49
N TYR A 82 12.79 -22.03 -14.42
CA TYR A 82 12.56 -22.91 -15.56
C TYR A 82 13.78 -22.98 -16.49
N ALA A 83 14.43 -21.84 -16.76
CA ALA A 83 15.63 -21.80 -17.59
C ALA A 83 16.78 -22.60 -16.98
N LEU A 84 16.90 -22.60 -15.64
CA LEU A 84 17.83 -23.44 -14.89
C LEU A 84 17.45 -24.93 -14.91
N TYR A 85 16.16 -25.24 -14.85
CA TYR A 85 15.67 -26.62 -14.88
C TYR A 85 15.83 -27.29 -16.25
N ARG A 86 15.70 -26.53 -17.35
CA ARG A 86 15.85 -27.04 -18.74
C ARG A 86 16.89 -26.24 -19.54
N PRO A 87 18.17 -26.28 -19.13
CA PRO A 87 19.22 -25.55 -19.83
C PRO A 87 19.41 -26.11 -21.25
N GLY A 88 19.78 -25.23 -22.18
CA GLY A 88 20.04 -25.59 -23.58
C GLY A 88 18.80 -25.84 -24.46
N THR A 89 17.59 -25.83 -23.89
CA THR A 89 16.35 -25.90 -24.68
C THR A 89 15.95 -24.51 -25.20
N ALA A 90 15.30 -24.45 -26.38
CA ALA A 90 14.83 -23.18 -26.94
C ALA A 90 13.92 -22.40 -25.97
N LEU A 91 13.02 -23.11 -25.27
CA LEU A 91 12.14 -22.50 -24.29
C LEU A 91 12.91 -22.01 -23.05
N GLY A 92 13.87 -22.79 -22.54
CA GLY A 92 14.74 -22.36 -21.43
C GLY A 92 15.53 -21.10 -21.78
N THR A 93 16.09 -21.02 -22.99
CA THR A 93 16.78 -19.82 -23.48
C THR A 93 15.87 -18.60 -23.53
N VAL A 94 14.66 -18.73 -24.05
CA VAL A 94 13.69 -17.61 -24.10
C VAL A 94 13.27 -17.18 -22.70
N LEU A 95 13.01 -18.13 -21.80
CA LEU A 95 12.60 -17.85 -20.43
C LEU A 95 13.75 -17.38 -19.53
N ALA A 96 15.00 -17.47 -19.99
CA ALA A 96 16.10 -16.80 -19.31
C ALA A 96 16.04 -15.27 -19.44
N TRP A 97 15.35 -14.74 -20.45
CA TRP A 97 15.37 -13.30 -20.75
C TRP A 97 14.59 -12.42 -19.74
N PRO A 98 13.38 -12.78 -19.28
CA PRO A 98 12.61 -11.92 -18.37
C PRO A 98 13.35 -11.56 -17.07
N GLN A 99 14.20 -12.45 -16.56
CA GLN A 99 14.94 -12.21 -15.31
C GLN A 99 15.96 -11.06 -15.39
N THR A 100 16.31 -10.64 -16.61
CA THR A 100 17.32 -9.60 -16.81
C THR A 100 16.79 -8.20 -16.54
N TRP A 101 15.47 -8.01 -16.59
CA TRP A 101 14.87 -6.67 -16.51
C TRP A 101 13.57 -6.58 -15.70
N LEU A 102 12.86 -7.68 -15.41
CA LEU A 102 11.58 -7.62 -14.67
C LEU A 102 11.69 -7.13 -13.22
N TRP A 103 12.88 -7.16 -12.63
CA TRP A 103 13.13 -6.52 -11.34
C TRP A 103 12.91 -4.99 -11.39
N VAL A 104 13.06 -4.36 -12.56
CA VAL A 104 12.89 -2.92 -12.75
C VAL A 104 11.45 -2.47 -12.53
N PRO A 105 10.43 -2.98 -13.27
CA PRO A 105 9.04 -2.64 -12.99
C PRO A 105 8.61 -3.09 -11.59
N ALA A 106 9.17 -4.19 -11.07
CA ALA A 106 8.87 -4.65 -9.72
C ALA A 106 9.28 -3.63 -8.66
N ASN A 107 10.55 -3.24 -8.66
CA ASN A 107 11.12 -2.29 -7.70
C ASN A 107 10.56 -0.88 -7.92
N THR A 108 10.30 -0.47 -9.16
CA THR A 108 9.58 0.79 -9.46
C THR A 108 8.23 0.82 -8.75
N ALA A 109 7.48 -0.28 -8.83
CA ALA A 109 6.15 -0.35 -8.26
C ALA A 109 6.20 -0.20 -6.74
N PHE A 110 7.10 -0.93 -6.07
CA PHE A 110 7.27 -0.85 -4.62
C PHE A 110 7.82 0.51 -4.15
N ALA A 111 8.77 1.09 -4.88
CA ALA A 111 9.34 2.41 -4.56
C ALA A 111 8.31 3.54 -4.57
N LEU A 112 7.30 3.43 -5.44
CA LEU A 112 6.24 4.42 -5.57
C LEU A 112 5.11 4.27 -4.55
N ILE A 113 5.08 3.19 -3.75
CA ILE A 113 4.02 2.97 -2.75
C ILE A 113 4.07 4.00 -1.61
N PRO A 114 5.19 4.23 -0.90
CA PRO A 114 5.22 5.18 0.22
C PRO A 114 4.80 6.60 -0.14
N PRO A 115 5.23 7.19 -1.27
CA PRO A 115 4.76 8.51 -1.70
C PRO A 115 3.23 8.61 -1.91
N LEU A 116 2.52 7.49 -2.09
CA LEU A 116 1.07 7.43 -2.33
C LEU A 116 0.25 7.19 -1.05
N LEU A 117 0.89 6.75 0.04
CA LEU A 117 0.29 6.64 1.38
C LEU A 117 0.31 8.06 1.98
N PRO A 118 -0.80 8.81 1.98
CA PRO A 118 -1.91 8.56 2.91
C PRO A 118 -3.27 8.29 2.24
N ASP A 119 -3.44 8.71 0.98
CA ASP A 119 -4.77 8.79 0.34
C ASP A 119 -5.00 7.72 -0.73
N GLY A 120 -3.94 7.04 -1.20
CA GLY A 120 -4.00 6.09 -2.33
C GLY A 120 -4.42 6.74 -3.67
N ARG A 121 -4.44 8.08 -3.72
CA ARG A 121 -4.83 8.88 -4.89
C ARG A 121 -3.62 9.22 -5.75
N ALA A 122 -3.87 9.51 -7.02
CA ALA A 122 -2.86 9.88 -8.00
C ALA A 122 -1.94 11.00 -7.47
N PRO A 123 -0.65 11.00 -7.83
CA PRO A 123 0.32 11.95 -7.29
C PRO A 123 -0.17 13.39 -7.48
N SER A 124 -0.20 14.16 -6.39
CA SER A 124 -0.46 15.61 -6.45
C SER A 124 0.44 16.27 -7.51
N ARG A 125 0.00 17.39 -8.12
CA ARG A 125 0.67 18.01 -9.30
C ARG A 125 2.20 18.17 -9.15
N ARG A 126 2.69 18.36 -7.91
CA ARG A 126 4.11 18.44 -7.51
C ARG A 126 4.92 17.14 -7.65
N TRP A 127 4.29 15.96 -7.57
CA TRP A 127 4.94 14.65 -7.69
C TRP A 127 4.95 14.10 -9.11
N ARG A 128 4.14 14.67 -10.02
CA ARG A 128 4.09 14.21 -11.42
C ARG A 128 5.48 14.22 -12.09
N PRO A 129 6.31 15.27 -11.96
CA PRO A 129 7.66 15.25 -12.54
C PRO A 129 8.53 14.12 -12.00
N VAL A 130 8.47 13.86 -10.69
CA VAL A 130 9.23 12.77 -10.03
C VAL A 130 8.78 11.41 -10.56
N VAL A 131 7.47 11.17 -10.64
CA VAL A 131 6.94 9.91 -11.17
C VAL A 131 7.31 9.72 -12.64
N ILE A 132 7.22 10.78 -13.45
CA ILE A 132 7.64 10.73 -14.86
C ILE A 132 9.13 10.40 -14.96
N ALA A 133 9.98 11.05 -14.17
CA ALA A 133 11.41 10.78 -14.15
C ALA A 133 11.73 9.34 -13.73
N VAL A 134 11.07 8.83 -12.69
CA VAL A 134 11.23 7.44 -12.22
C VAL A 134 10.77 6.45 -13.29
N VAL A 135 9.63 6.68 -13.93
CA VAL A 135 9.11 5.79 -14.99
C VAL A 135 10.00 5.83 -16.23
N ALA A 136 10.52 7.01 -16.60
CA ALA A 136 11.45 7.15 -17.71
C ALA A 136 12.77 6.43 -17.41
N ALA A 137 13.33 6.62 -16.21
CA ALA A 137 14.53 5.91 -15.76
C ALA A 137 14.29 4.39 -15.73
N ALA A 138 13.13 3.94 -15.25
CA ALA A 138 12.75 2.53 -15.29
C ALA A 138 12.70 1.98 -16.72
N GLY A 139 12.15 2.74 -17.68
CA GLY A 139 12.13 2.32 -19.09
C GLY A 139 13.53 2.18 -19.68
N VAL A 140 14.41 3.15 -19.43
CA VAL A 140 15.80 3.12 -19.89
C VAL A 140 16.57 1.97 -19.24
N THR A 141 16.45 1.79 -17.93
CA THR A 141 17.15 0.73 -17.19
C THR A 141 16.62 -0.65 -17.57
N ALA A 142 15.31 -0.83 -17.77
CA ALA A 142 14.74 -2.08 -18.24
C ALA A 142 15.24 -2.43 -19.65
N MET A 143 15.29 -1.44 -20.56
CA MET A 143 15.83 -1.63 -21.90
C MET A 143 17.30 -2.05 -21.86
N LEU A 144 18.14 -1.31 -21.14
CA LEU A 144 19.57 -1.62 -21.02
C LEU A 144 19.81 -2.96 -20.31
N GLY A 145 19.07 -3.25 -19.24
CA GLY A 145 19.11 -4.53 -18.53
C GLY A 145 18.70 -5.70 -19.42
N SER A 146 17.67 -5.52 -20.27
CA SER A 146 17.21 -6.55 -21.20
C SER A 146 18.26 -6.97 -22.23
N LEU A 147 19.22 -6.09 -22.52
CA LEU A 147 20.33 -6.30 -23.45
C LEU A 147 21.68 -6.42 -22.74
N ARG A 148 21.71 -6.46 -21.41
CA ARG A 148 22.95 -6.52 -20.65
C ARG A 148 23.64 -7.87 -20.88
N PRO A 149 24.91 -7.91 -21.30
CA PRO A 149 25.63 -9.15 -21.53
C PRO A 149 26.02 -9.83 -20.21
N GLY A 150 26.21 -11.15 -20.28
CA GLY A 150 26.72 -11.97 -19.17
C GLY A 150 25.65 -12.79 -18.45
N VAL A 151 26.07 -13.42 -17.34
CA VAL A 151 25.20 -14.21 -16.46
C VAL A 151 24.41 -13.26 -15.57
N ASN A 152 23.09 -13.42 -15.56
CA ASN A 152 22.22 -12.76 -14.62
C ASN A 152 21.99 -13.66 -13.40
N THR A 153 22.28 -13.16 -12.20
CA THR A 153 22.19 -13.90 -10.94
C THR A 153 21.02 -13.45 -10.07
N GLN A 154 19.95 -12.92 -10.67
CA GLN A 154 18.73 -12.55 -9.92
C GLN A 154 17.99 -13.80 -9.42
N VAL A 155 18.17 -14.94 -10.10
CA VAL A 155 17.52 -16.22 -9.78
C VAL A 155 18.56 -17.33 -9.72
N GLY A 156 18.53 -18.12 -8.65
CA GLY A 156 19.39 -19.30 -8.45
C GLY A 156 20.88 -19.07 -8.73
N ALA A 157 21.49 -20.03 -9.43
CA ALA A 157 22.90 -19.95 -9.87
C ALA A 157 23.14 -18.96 -11.02
N GLY A 158 22.08 -18.43 -11.60
CA GLY A 158 22.09 -17.48 -12.69
C GLY A 158 22.12 -18.09 -14.10
N VAL A 159 21.59 -17.35 -15.06
CA VAL A 159 21.50 -17.77 -16.47
C VAL A 159 22.05 -16.67 -17.38
N VAL A 160 22.71 -17.07 -18.46
CA VAL A 160 23.22 -16.15 -19.47
C VAL A 160 22.07 -15.41 -20.14
N ASN A 161 22.18 -14.08 -20.28
CA ASN A 161 21.22 -13.30 -21.06
C ASN A 161 21.34 -13.67 -22.56
N PRO A 162 20.30 -14.28 -23.17
CA PRO A 162 20.34 -14.65 -24.58
C PRO A 162 20.44 -13.47 -25.55
N LEU A 163 20.01 -12.27 -25.13
CA LEU A 163 20.00 -11.05 -25.94
C LEU A 163 21.11 -10.07 -25.51
N GLY A 164 22.14 -10.57 -24.82
CA GLY A 164 23.24 -9.77 -24.32
C GLY A 164 24.06 -9.12 -25.45
N VAL A 165 24.23 -7.79 -25.39
CA VAL A 165 25.07 -7.02 -26.31
C VAL A 165 26.32 -6.55 -25.57
N PRO A 166 27.53 -7.04 -25.92
CA PRO A 166 28.77 -6.71 -25.22
C PRO A 166 29.01 -5.20 -25.02
N ALA A 167 28.68 -4.40 -26.04
CA ALA A 167 28.85 -2.94 -26.02
C ALA A 167 28.00 -2.22 -24.95
N LEU A 168 26.92 -2.84 -24.47
CA LEU A 168 26.02 -2.23 -23.48
C LEU A 168 26.38 -2.55 -22.02
N ALA A 169 27.43 -3.36 -21.77
CA ALA A 169 27.80 -3.79 -20.42
C ALA A 169 27.97 -2.61 -19.44
N GLY A 170 28.78 -1.61 -19.83
CA GLY A 170 29.06 -0.45 -18.98
C GLY A 170 27.83 0.44 -18.78
N ALA A 171 27.09 0.72 -19.86
CA ALA A 171 25.88 1.54 -19.80
C ALA A 171 24.79 0.91 -18.93
N ALA A 172 24.58 -0.41 -19.05
CA ALA A 172 23.65 -1.14 -18.20
C ALA A 172 24.08 -1.08 -16.73
N ALA A 173 25.34 -1.37 -16.41
CA ALA A 173 25.82 -1.33 -15.02
C ALA A 173 25.61 0.05 -14.37
N VAL A 174 25.93 1.14 -15.09
CA VAL A 174 25.71 2.51 -14.60
C VAL A 174 24.23 2.81 -14.43
N ALA A 175 23.38 2.43 -15.40
CA ALA A 175 21.95 2.66 -15.34
C ALA A 175 21.29 1.90 -14.20
N GLU A 176 21.66 0.65 -13.95
CA GLU A 176 21.14 -0.16 -12.84
C GLU A 176 21.53 0.43 -11.47
N ALA A 177 22.79 0.84 -11.31
CA ALA A 177 23.27 1.44 -10.07
C ALA A 177 22.58 2.79 -9.80
N ALA A 178 22.53 3.68 -10.80
CA ALA A 178 21.87 4.97 -10.69
C ALA A 178 20.37 4.83 -10.43
N PHE A 179 19.73 3.87 -11.10
CA PHE A 179 18.31 3.58 -10.92
C PHE A 179 18.02 3.05 -9.51
N THR A 180 18.84 2.12 -9.01
CA THR A 180 18.70 1.60 -7.64
C THR A 180 18.83 2.70 -6.59
N ALA A 181 19.82 3.60 -6.76
CA ALA A 181 19.99 4.76 -5.89
C ALA A 181 18.78 5.70 -5.95
N LEU A 182 18.27 5.99 -7.16
CA LEU A 182 17.08 6.80 -7.37
C LEU A 182 15.85 6.20 -6.66
N LEU A 183 15.62 4.89 -6.78
CA LEU A 183 14.52 4.22 -6.10
C LEU A 183 14.64 4.33 -4.58
N GLY A 184 15.86 4.17 -4.03
CA GLY A 184 16.13 4.36 -2.61
C GLY A 184 15.77 5.76 -2.12
N VAL A 185 16.16 6.79 -2.88
CA VAL A 185 15.83 8.20 -2.58
C VAL A 185 14.32 8.44 -2.63
N VAL A 186 13.62 7.92 -3.65
CA VAL A 186 12.17 8.10 -3.81
C VAL A 186 11.41 7.38 -2.70
N PHE A 187 11.79 6.14 -2.40
CA PHE A 187 11.19 5.36 -1.32
C PHE A 187 11.38 6.07 0.03
N ALA A 188 12.62 6.48 0.35
CA ALA A 188 12.92 7.20 1.58
C ALA A 188 12.17 8.54 1.67
N GLY A 189 12.13 9.31 0.58
CA GLY A 189 11.40 10.58 0.51
C GLY A 189 9.89 10.43 0.74
N GLY A 190 9.30 9.30 0.35
CA GLY A 190 7.90 8.96 0.66
C GLY A 190 7.70 8.39 2.06
N ALA A 191 8.60 7.53 2.53
CA ALA A 191 8.47 6.81 3.80
C ALA A 191 8.80 7.68 5.03
N ILE A 192 9.84 8.51 4.97
CA ILE A 192 10.30 9.33 6.11
C ILE A 192 9.18 10.22 6.67
N PRO A 193 8.44 11.00 5.86
CA PRO A 193 7.34 11.82 6.38
C PRO A 193 6.24 11.00 7.06
N LEU A 194 5.98 9.78 6.59
CA LEU A 194 4.97 8.89 7.19
C LEU A 194 5.40 8.38 8.55
N VAL A 195 6.66 7.96 8.68
CA VAL A 195 7.24 7.52 9.95
C VAL A 195 7.26 8.68 10.94
N VAL A 196 7.73 9.87 10.53
CA VAL A 196 7.74 11.06 11.38
C VAL A 196 6.33 11.42 11.86
N ARG A 197 5.33 11.35 10.98
CA ARG A 197 3.93 11.59 11.34
C ARG A 197 3.39 10.54 12.31
N ALA A 198 3.71 9.27 12.10
CA ALA A 198 3.27 8.18 12.97
C ALA A 198 3.88 8.29 14.37
N VAL A 199 5.19 8.59 14.48
CA VAL A 199 5.88 8.76 15.77
C VAL A 199 5.34 9.96 16.55
N ARG A 200 5.05 11.08 15.87
CA ARG A 200 4.46 12.27 16.51
C ARG A 200 3.01 12.06 16.96
N ALA A 201 2.31 11.09 16.38
CA ALA A 201 0.90 10.82 16.70
C ALA A 201 0.72 9.90 17.92
N THR A 202 1.78 9.26 18.42
CA THR A 202 1.74 8.42 19.63
C THR A 202 1.96 9.31 20.86
N PRO A 203 0.93 9.66 21.66
CA PRO A 203 1.15 10.33 22.94
C PRO A 203 1.96 9.40 23.86
N PRO A 204 2.81 9.93 24.75
CA PRO A 204 3.59 9.11 25.67
C PRO A 204 2.65 8.25 26.52
N SER A 205 2.87 6.93 26.46
CA SER A 205 2.24 5.91 27.29
C SER A 205 2.56 6.19 28.76
N GLY A 206 1.81 7.09 29.39
CA GLY A 206 2.11 7.55 30.75
C GLY A 206 1.35 8.79 31.23
N ALA A 207 0.63 9.51 30.35
CA ALA A 207 -0.34 10.50 30.82
C ALA A 207 -1.59 9.75 31.32
N GLY A 208 -1.51 9.28 32.57
CA GLY A 208 -2.65 8.73 33.29
C GLY A 208 -3.83 9.70 33.19
N CYS A 209 -5.03 9.15 33.13
CA CYS A 209 -6.26 9.88 33.40
C CYS A 209 -6.22 10.40 34.85
N GLY A 210 -5.46 11.46 35.09
CA GLY A 210 -5.55 12.28 36.29
C GLY A 210 -6.92 12.92 36.26
N GLY A 211 -7.79 12.45 37.14
CA GLY A 211 -9.15 12.94 37.27
C GLY A 211 -9.17 14.46 37.35
N SER A 212 -10.10 15.07 36.62
CA SER A 212 -10.51 16.44 36.85
C SER A 212 -11.65 16.45 37.86
N PRO A 213 -11.46 16.90 39.11
CA PRO A 213 -12.58 17.26 39.95
C PRO A 213 -12.83 18.77 39.90
N THR A 214 -14.12 19.08 39.74
CA THR A 214 -14.80 20.34 40.07
C THR A 214 -14.77 21.49 39.07
N SER A 215 -15.66 21.39 38.09
CA SER A 215 -16.37 22.57 37.58
C SER A 215 -17.08 23.26 38.75
N ARG A 216 -16.58 24.43 39.13
CA ARG A 216 -17.19 25.34 40.10
C ARG A 216 -18.60 25.66 39.58
N ARG A 217 -19.64 25.21 40.31
CA ARG A 217 -21.04 25.57 40.07
C ARG A 217 -21.14 27.10 40.16
N SER A 218 -21.32 27.77 39.04
CA SER A 218 -21.78 29.15 39.01
C SER A 218 -23.23 29.16 39.48
N THR A 219 -23.47 29.78 40.64
CA THR A 219 -24.80 30.20 41.07
C THR A 219 -25.39 31.17 40.04
N PRO A 220 -26.64 30.99 39.59
CA PRO A 220 -27.29 31.99 38.74
C PRO A 220 -27.59 33.26 39.56
N PRO A 221 -27.57 34.45 38.93
CA PRO A 221 -27.92 35.69 39.61
C PRO A 221 -29.41 35.71 39.96
N SER A 222 -29.73 36.09 41.19
CA SER A 222 -31.09 36.39 41.64
C SER A 222 -31.55 37.70 40.99
N TRP A 223 -32.57 37.64 40.14
CA TRP A 223 -33.27 38.83 39.63
C TRP A 223 -34.31 39.32 40.65
N PRO A 224 -34.39 40.63 40.93
CA PRO A 224 -35.47 41.19 41.75
C PRO A 224 -36.78 41.25 40.95
N GLY A 225 -37.88 41.24 41.71
CA GLY A 225 -39.24 40.95 41.24
C GLY A 225 -39.76 41.79 40.07
N GLY A 226 -40.71 41.19 39.36
CA GLY A 226 -41.53 41.86 38.36
C GLY A 226 -41.94 40.91 37.24
N SER A 227 -43.12 40.32 37.33
CA SER A 227 -43.76 39.63 36.20
C SER A 227 -44.48 40.65 35.33
N PRO A 228 -44.28 40.62 33.99
CA PRO A 228 -45.30 41.09 33.06
C PRO A 228 -45.88 39.93 32.24
N PRO A 229 -47.19 39.95 31.94
CA PRO A 229 -47.89 38.85 31.27
C PRO A 229 -47.78 38.96 29.74
N GLY A 230 -47.83 37.81 29.06
CA GLY A 230 -48.20 37.74 27.65
C GLY A 230 -47.11 37.21 26.72
N TRP A 231 -46.87 35.90 26.73
CA TRP A 231 -46.34 35.18 25.57
C TRP A 231 -47.10 33.86 25.39
N PRO A 232 -47.55 33.52 24.16
CA PRO A 232 -48.38 32.36 23.89
C PRO A 232 -47.62 31.04 24.03
N THR A 233 -48.34 30.05 24.56
CA THR A 233 -47.96 28.65 24.74
C THR A 233 -47.43 28.01 23.46
N ALA A 234 -46.15 27.65 23.45
CA ALA A 234 -45.56 26.79 22.43
C ALA A 234 -45.63 25.31 22.86
N ILE A 235 -46.24 24.53 21.98
CA ILE A 235 -46.55 23.09 21.98
C ILE A 235 -45.32 22.21 22.33
N PRO A 236 -45.45 21.20 23.23
CA PRO A 236 -44.35 20.29 23.56
C PRO A 236 -44.22 19.20 22.50
N GLY A 237 -43.21 19.33 21.63
CA GLY A 237 -42.84 18.34 20.63
C GLY A 237 -41.42 17.81 20.85
N ARG A 238 -41.33 16.55 21.30
CA ARG A 238 -40.38 15.56 20.76
C ARG A 238 -38.87 15.74 21.07
N CYS A 239 -38.49 15.80 22.35
CA CYS A 239 -37.10 15.54 22.80
C CYS A 239 -37.02 14.58 24.01
N GLY A 240 -37.89 13.56 24.07
CA GLY A 240 -38.05 12.68 25.24
C GLY A 240 -37.64 11.22 25.07
N ARG A 241 -36.95 10.80 23.99
CA ARG A 241 -36.68 9.36 23.72
C ARG A 241 -35.26 9.04 23.23
N ALA A 242 -34.24 9.66 23.81
CA ALA A 242 -32.85 9.20 23.63
C ALA A 242 -32.00 9.27 24.92
N ALA A 243 -32.62 9.43 26.09
CA ALA A 243 -31.91 9.54 27.38
C ALA A 243 -32.15 8.33 28.31
N ALA A 244 -32.63 7.20 27.79
CA ALA A 244 -32.99 6.05 28.61
C ALA A 244 -32.48 4.72 28.02
N MET A 245 -31.19 4.62 27.71
CA MET A 245 -30.48 3.33 27.57
C MET A 245 -28.98 3.51 27.84
N CYS A 246 -28.63 3.83 29.09
CA CYS A 246 -27.29 3.58 29.65
C CYS A 246 -27.49 3.19 31.12
N GLY A 247 -28.08 2.01 31.31
CA GLY A 247 -28.15 1.34 32.61
C GLY A 247 -26.82 0.64 32.89
N SER A 248 -26.27 0.98 34.03
CA SER A 248 -25.08 0.42 34.68
C SER A 248 -25.18 -1.09 34.95
N SER A 249 -24.13 -1.86 34.62
CA SER A 249 -23.57 -2.91 35.51
C SER A 249 -22.18 -3.38 35.06
N PRO A 250 -21.31 -3.83 36.00
CA PRO A 250 -19.89 -4.11 35.77
C PRO A 250 -19.61 -5.60 35.51
N GLY A 251 -18.66 -5.92 34.62
CA GLY A 251 -18.16 -7.30 34.44
C GLY A 251 -17.23 -7.43 33.23
N PRO A 252 -16.06 -8.10 33.34
CA PRO A 252 -15.04 -8.09 32.29
C PRO A 252 -15.23 -9.30 31.37
N SER A 253 -15.70 -9.07 30.13
CA SER A 253 -15.47 -9.90 28.92
C SER A 253 -16.64 -9.77 27.94
N ALA A 254 -16.63 -8.75 27.09
CA ALA A 254 -17.39 -8.78 25.84
C ALA A 254 -16.84 -7.72 24.88
N TRP A 255 -15.96 -8.15 23.97
CA TRP A 255 -15.58 -7.35 22.81
C TRP A 255 -16.76 -7.29 21.83
N HIS A 256 -17.61 -6.27 21.98
CA HIS A 256 -18.63 -5.98 20.98
C HIS A 256 -18.08 -5.01 19.93
N TRP A 257 -17.99 -5.54 18.71
CA TRP A 257 -17.71 -4.84 17.47
C TRP A 257 -18.70 -3.68 17.24
N CYS A 258 -18.18 -2.46 17.10
CA CYS A 258 -18.96 -1.30 16.67
C CYS A 258 -18.67 -1.04 15.17
N PRO A 259 -19.65 -1.23 14.25
CA PRO A 259 -19.42 -0.99 12.82
C PRO A 259 -19.39 0.52 12.53
N TRP A 260 -18.23 1.01 12.13
CA TRP A 260 -18.01 2.37 11.61
C TRP A 260 -18.85 2.61 10.35
N ARG A 261 -20.06 3.16 10.51
CA ARG A 261 -20.78 3.88 9.44
C ARG A 261 -21.23 5.26 9.95
N SER A 262 -20.78 6.27 9.20
CA SER A 262 -21.31 7.64 9.15
C SER A 262 -21.31 8.46 10.44
N ALA A 263 -20.15 9.01 10.81
CA ALA A 263 -20.10 10.31 11.48
C ALA A 263 -19.80 11.39 10.42
N ARG A 264 -20.84 12.10 9.96
CA ARG A 264 -20.68 13.40 9.30
C ARG A 264 -20.74 14.47 10.41
N PRO A 265 -19.77 15.39 10.51
CA PRO A 265 -19.90 16.52 11.43
C PRO A 265 -20.87 17.55 10.83
N CYS A 266 -22.06 17.67 11.43
CA CYS A 266 -22.95 18.82 11.27
C CYS A 266 -22.50 19.90 12.26
N CYS A 267 -21.53 20.73 11.85
CA CYS A 267 -21.33 22.06 12.42
C CYS A 267 -21.12 23.04 11.26
N ALA A 268 -22.23 23.58 10.76
CA ALA A 268 -22.21 24.77 9.92
C ALA A 268 -22.09 25.99 10.84
N SER A 269 -20.94 26.65 10.81
CA SER A 269 -20.72 27.95 11.46
C SER A 269 -21.45 29.05 10.70
N VAL A 270 -22.41 29.69 11.37
CA VAL A 270 -23.07 30.94 10.95
C VAL A 270 -22.10 32.11 11.21
N PRO A 271 -21.99 33.13 10.33
CA PRO A 271 -21.11 34.28 10.56
C PRO A 271 -21.71 35.25 11.58
N CYS A 272 -20.94 35.63 12.60
CA CYS A 272 -21.26 36.75 13.48
C CYS A 272 -21.01 38.07 12.74
N SER A 273 -22.08 38.82 12.48
CA SER A 273 -22.05 40.26 12.23
C SER A 273 -22.18 40.99 13.57
N ARG A 274 -21.17 41.77 13.95
CA ARG A 274 -21.25 43.07 14.63
C ARG A 274 -19.92 43.77 14.48
#